data_AF-A0AA35VRR6-F1
#
_entry.id   AF-A0AA35VRR6-F1
#
_cell.length_a   1.000
_cell.length_b   1.000
_cell.length_c   1.000
_cell.angle_alpha   90.00
_cell.angle_beta   90.00
_cell.angle_gamma   90.00
#
_symmetry.space_group_name_H-M   'P 1'
#
loop_
_entity.id
_entity.type
_entity.pdbx_description
1 polymer ?
#
loop_
_entity_poly.entity_id
_entity_poly.type
_entity_poly.pdbx_seq_one_letter_code
_entity_poly.pdbx_strand_id
1 'polypeptide(L)'
;MAENGEKSEVNNNSYLEVSCRSSSKIRRFSSGTEAGFALNLINRKLDEGLPQALYIEAVKEEEEPINFGPNSVLVSYGHGWKLRTVTETEGGPRARTRTRRTSNQESSSPGFDDMQSTKGLLPSVIG
;
A
#
# COMPACT_ATOMS: atom_id res chain seq x y z
N MET A 1 13.42 -46.67 -10.21
CA MET A 1 13.43 -45.65 -9.14
C MET A 1 14.41 -44.57 -9.57
N ALA A 2 13.92 -43.39 -9.92
CA ALA A 2 14.77 -42.23 -10.21
C ALA A 2 14.64 -41.26 -9.03
N GLU A 3 15.69 -41.18 -8.23
CA GLU A 3 15.85 -40.13 -7.22
C GLU A 3 16.13 -38.83 -7.98
N ASN A 4 15.09 -38.02 -8.19
CA ASN A 4 15.28 -36.63 -8.56
C ASN A 4 15.73 -35.90 -7.31
N GLY A 5 17.05 -35.72 -7.18
CA GLY A 5 17.65 -34.86 -6.19
C GLY A 5 17.14 -33.43 -6.39
N GLU A 6 16.21 -33.01 -5.55
CA GLU A 6 15.88 -31.62 -5.34
C GLU A 6 17.16 -30.91 -4.87
N LYS A 7 17.87 -30.31 -5.82
CA LYS A 7 18.99 -29.42 -5.53
C LYS A 7 18.38 -28.20 -4.86
N SER A 8 18.30 -28.25 -3.53
CA SER A 8 17.96 -27.11 -2.69
C SER A 8 18.95 -26.01 -3.05
N GLU A 9 18.49 -25.05 -3.84
CA GLU A 9 19.26 -23.88 -4.20
C GLU A 9 19.39 -23.03 -2.94
N VAL A 10 20.38 -23.39 -2.12
CA VAL A 10 20.86 -22.55 -1.02
C VAL A 10 21.45 -21.34 -1.70
N ASN A 11 20.60 -20.36 -1.93
CA ASN A 11 20.97 -19.10 -2.55
C ASN A 11 21.82 -18.35 -1.52
N ASN A 12 23.14 -18.59 -1.55
CA ASN A 12 24.17 -17.76 -0.92
C ASN A 12 24.24 -16.41 -1.65
N ASN A 13 23.08 -15.79 -1.85
CA ASN A 13 22.97 -14.55 -2.57
C ASN A 13 23.42 -13.44 -1.62
N SER A 14 24.61 -12.91 -1.88
CA SER A 14 25.15 -11.72 -1.24
C SER A 14 24.27 -10.48 -1.46
N TYR A 15 23.35 -10.55 -2.42
CA TYR A 15 22.41 -9.49 -2.78
C TYR A 15 21.00 -10.01 -3.09
N LEU A 16 20.00 -9.16 -2.88
CA LEU A 16 18.59 -9.36 -3.23
C LEU A 16 18.24 -8.57 -4.47
N GLU A 17 17.40 -9.15 -5.33
CA GLU A 17 16.90 -8.51 -6.55
C GLU A 17 15.46 -8.04 -6.35
N VAL A 18 15.20 -6.77 -6.67
CA VAL A 18 13.86 -6.17 -6.65
C VAL A 18 13.51 -5.73 -8.07
N SER A 19 12.43 -6.28 -8.61
CA SER A 19 11.87 -5.86 -9.91
C SER A 19 11.04 -4.59 -9.76
N CYS A 20 11.40 -3.54 -10.48
CA CYS A 20 10.61 -2.31 -10.52
C CYS A 20 9.49 -2.43 -11.55
N ARG A 21 8.24 -2.44 -11.10
CA ARG A 21 7.05 -2.61 -11.94
C ARG A 21 6.87 -1.45 -12.93
N SER A 22 7.15 -0.22 -12.51
CA SER A 22 7.01 0.96 -13.37
C SER A 22 8.00 1.00 -14.53
N SER A 23 9.24 0.53 -14.32
CA SER A 23 10.32 0.63 -15.31
C SER A 23 10.75 -0.71 -15.91
N SER A 24 10.22 -1.82 -15.41
CA SER A 24 10.65 -3.19 -15.73
C SER A 24 12.15 -3.47 -15.47
N LYS A 25 12.86 -2.56 -14.79
CA LYS A 25 14.28 -2.71 -14.45
C LYS A 25 14.42 -3.48 -13.14
N ILE A 26 15.43 -4.35 -13.06
CA ILE A 26 15.80 -5.08 -11.85
C ILE A 26 16.90 -4.31 -11.11
N ARG A 27 16.80 -4.22 -9.78
CA ARG A 27 17.81 -3.59 -8.93
C ARG A 27 18.30 -4.54 -7.85
N ARG A 28 19.60 -4.47 -7.57
CA ARG A 28 20.29 -5.32 -6.58
C ARG A 28 20.58 -4.52 -5.32
N PHE A 29 20.30 -5.12 -4.17
CA PHE A 29 20.53 -4.57 -2.83
C PHE A 29 21.28 -5.58 -1.98
N SER A 30 22.12 -5.16 -1.04
CA SER A 30 22.71 -6.10 -0.10
C SER A 30 21.65 -6.72 0.81
N SER A 31 21.87 -7.96 1.24
CA SER A 31 21.09 -8.56 2.32
C SER A 31 21.13 -7.66 3.57
N GLY A 32 20.00 -7.50 4.27
CA GLY A 32 19.90 -6.57 5.40
C GLY A 32 19.40 -5.16 5.05
N THR A 33 19.23 -4.83 3.77
CA THR A 33 18.73 -3.51 3.36
C THR A 33 17.27 -3.30 3.79
N GLU A 34 16.97 -2.14 4.39
CA GLU A 34 15.59 -1.74 4.69
C GLU A 34 14.79 -1.45 3.41
N ALA A 35 13.53 -1.88 3.37
CA ALA A 35 12.66 -1.73 2.22
C ALA A 35 12.41 -0.26 1.87
N GLY A 36 12.28 0.63 2.86
CA GLY A 36 12.11 2.07 2.64
C GLY A 36 13.33 2.70 1.98
N PHE A 37 14.54 2.30 2.38
CA PHE A 37 15.78 2.75 1.74
C PHE A 37 15.86 2.25 0.28
N ALA A 38 15.56 0.97 0.05
CA ALA A 38 15.53 0.38 -1.28
C ALA A 38 14.50 1.08 -2.19
N LEU A 39 13.29 1.31 -1.68
CA LEU A 39 12.21 2.00 -2.39
C LEU A 39 12.60 3.43 -2.77
N ASN A 40 13.20 4.20 -1.87
CA ASN A 40 13.70 5.55 -2.14
C ASN A 40 14.75 5.53 -3.27
N LEU A 41 15.70 4.59 -3.24
CA LEU A 41 16.67 4.45 -4.33
C LEU A 41 16.01 4.05 -5.65
N ILE A 42 14.99 3.20 -5.62
CA ILE A 42 14.22 2.82 -6.81
C ILE A 42 13.58 4.06 -7.43
N ASN A 43 12.77 4.79 -6.65
CA ASN A 43 12.04 5.97 -7.11
C ASN A 43 12.97 7.07 -7.64
N ARG A 44 14.15 7.27 -7.03
CA ARG A 44 15.13 8.26 -7.49
C ARG A 44 15.76 7.97 -8.86
N LYS A 45 15.74 6.73 -9.35
CA LYS A 45 16.23 6.41 -10.71
C LYS A 45 15.12 6.00 -11.66
N LEU A 46 13.88 6.40 -11.38
CA LEU A 46 12.80 6.31 -12.35
C LEU A 46 13.00 7.37 -13.43
N ASP A 47 12.67 7.01 -14.66
CA ASP A 47 12.60 7.96 -15.76
C ASP A 47 11.40 8.90 -15.54
N GLU A 48 11.47 10.13 -16.04
CA GLU A 48 10.41 11.13 -15.86
C GLU A 48 9.06 10.63 -16.38
N GLY A 49 7.99 10.90 -15.63
CA GLY A 49 6.63 10.47 -15.98
C GLY A 49 6.25 9.04 -15.59
N LEU A 50 7.19 8.21 -15.11
CA LEU A 50 6.86 6.89 -14.57
C LEU A 50 6.24 6.97 -13.17
N PRO A 51 5.22 6.16 -12.86
CA PRO A 51 4.58 6.17 -11.55
C PRO A 51 5.56 5.71 -10.46
N GLN A 52 5.53 6.39 -9.32
CA GLN A 52 6.35 6.00 -8.16
C GLN A 52 5.87 4.69 -7.56
N ALA A 53 6.82 3.91 -7.06
CA ALA A 53 6.53 2.73 -6.26
C ALA A 53 6.09 3.14 -4.85
N LEU A 54 5.05 2.48 -4.34
CA LEU A 54 4.46 2.70 -3.01
C LEU A 54 5.13 1.86 -1.93
N TYR A 55 5.42 0.59 -2.23
CA TYR A 55 6.11 -0.35 -1.34
C TYR A 55 6.72 -1.50 -2.14
N ILE A 56 7.45 -2.37 -1.45
CA ILE A 56 8.01 -3.61 -2.00
C ILE A 56 7.22 -4.78 -1.41
N GLU A 57 6.96 -5.79 -2.23
CA GLU A 57 6.34 -7.04 -1.81
C GLU A 57 7.13 -8.24 -2.35
N ALA A 58 7.05 -9.38 -1.67
CA ALA A 58 7.44 -10.67 -2.21
C ALA A 58 6.21 -11.33 -2.82
N VAL A 59 6.34 -11.83 -4.05
CA VAL A 59 5.27 -12.54 -4.75
C VAL A 59 5.71 -13.93 -5.16
N LYS A 60 4.75 -14.85 -5.13
CA LYS A 60 4.85 -16.20 -5.66
C LYS A 60 3.52 -16.55 -6.32
N GLU A 61 3.57 -17.40 -7.34
CA GLU A 61 2.38 -17.85 -8.06
C GLU A 61 1.39 -18.52 -7.09
N GLU A 62 0.09 -18.18 -7.22
CA GLU A 62 -1.02 -18.69 -6.40
C GLU A 62 -0.94 -18.41 -4.89
N GLU A 63 0.02 -17.60 -4.42
CA GLU A 63 0.15 -17.22 -3.02
C GLU A 63 -0.12 -15.73 -2.78
N GLU A 64 -0.61 -15.40 -1.58
CA GLU A 64 -0.83 -14.02 -1.15
C GLU A 64 0.53 -13.30 -1.01
N PRO A 65 0.67 -12.07 -1.56
CA PRO A 65 1.91 -11.31 -1.44
C PRO A 65 2.30 -10.97 0.00
N ILE A 66 3.60 -10.98 0.27
CA ILE A 66 4.15 -10.55 1.55
C ILE A 66 4.62 -9.10 1.43
N ASN A 67 3.99 -8.20 2.17
CA ASN A 67 4.23 -6.75 2.10
C ASN A 67 5.35 -6.33 3.05
N PHE A 68 6.32 -5.54 2.56
CA PHE A 68 7.40 -5.00 3.37
C PHE A 68 7.05 -3.59 3.86
N GLY A 69 7.03 -3.40 5.19
CA GLY A 69 6.96 -2.07 5.80
C GLY A 69 8.24 -1.27 5.56
N PRO A 70 8.20 0.07 5.67
CA PRO A 70 9.34 0.93 5.35
C PRO A 70 10.61 0.64 6.16
N ASN A 71 10.47 0.22 7.42
CA ASN A 71 11.59 -0.12 8.31
C ASN A 71 11.90 -1.63 8.34
N SER A 72 11.22 -2.42 7.51
CA SER A 72 11.46 -3.86 7.46
C SER A 72 12.64 -4.17 6.55
N VAL A 73 13.44 -5.16 6.94
CA VAL A 73 14.56 -5.64 6.14
C VAL A 73 14.05 -6.49 4.98
N LEU A 74 14.59 -6.28 3.78
CA LEU A 74 14.34 -7.14 2.64
C LEU A 74 14.91 -8.53 2.90
N VAL A 75 14.10 -9.56 2.64
CA VAL A 75 14.49 -10.97 2.79
C VAL A 75 14.08 -11.76 1.55
N SER A 76 14.84 -12.82 1.25
CA SER A 76 14.42 -13.83 0.28
C SER A 76 13.62 -14.92 1.00
N TYR A 77 12.45 -15.26 0.47
CA TYR A 77 11.61 -16.36 0.97
C TYR A 77 11.91 -17.70 0.26
N GLY A 78 12.98 -17.76 -0.54
CA GLY A 78 13.40 -18.97 -1.25
C GLY A 78 12.69 -19.21 -2.56
N HIS A 79 12.63 -20.48 -2.99
CA HIS A 79 12.22 -20.87 -4.34
C HIS A 79 10.82 -20.36 -4.71
N GLY A 80 10.71 -19.75 -5.90
CA GLY A 80 9.46 -19.21 -6.44
C GLY A 80 9.09 -17.80 -5.96
N TRP A 81 9.70 -17.30 -4.89
CA TRP A 81 9.46 -15.95 -4.40
C TRP A 81 10.32 -14.91 -5.11
N LYS A 82 9.70 -13.80 -5.52
CA LYS A 82 10.36 -12.68 -6.18
C LYS A 82 9.99 -11.37 -5.52
N LEU A 83 10.97 -10.50 -5.25
CA LEU A 83 10.69 -9.15 -4.75
C LEU A 83 10.32 -8.23 -5.92
N ARG A 84 9.26 -7.46 -5.75
CA ARG A 84 8.84 -6.44 -6.72
C ARG A 84 8.27 -5.21 -6.04
N THR A 85 8.25 -4.10 -6.76
CA THR A 85 7.56 -2.89 -6.31
C THR A 85 6.09 -2.89 -6.67
N VAL A 86 5.23 -2.31 -5.84
CA VAL A 86 3.83 -2.02 -6.14
C VAL A 86 3.64 -0.56 -6.50
N THR A 87 2.75 -0.27 -7.44
CA THR A 87 2.38 1.10 -7.88
C THR A 87 0.92 1.39 -7.58
N GLU A 88 0.54 2.67 -7.52
CA GLU A 88 -0.83 3.10 -7.20
C GLU A 88 -1.90 2.51 -8.14
N THR A 89 -1.57 2.28 -9.41
CA THR A 89 -2.46 1.62 -10.38
C THR A 89 -2.85 0.19 -9.97
N GLU A 90 -2.05 -0.46 -9.13
CA GLU A 90 -2.33 -1.80 -8.59
C GLU A 90 -2.87 -1.76 -7.14
N GLY A 91 -2.67 -0.64 -6.43
CA GLY A 91 -3.11 -0.44 -5.05
C GLY A 91 -4.60 -0.08 -4.89
N GLY A 92 -5.41 -0.32 -5.92
CA GLY A 92 -6.84 0.02 -5.94
C GLY A 92 -7.63 -0.68 -4.83
N PRO A 93 -8.73 -0.08 -4.33
CA PRO A 93 -9.44 -0.59 -3.17
C PRO A 93 -9.95 -2.00 -3.47
N ARG A 94 -9.50 -2.99 -2.69
CA ARG A 94 -10.24 -4.27 -2.57
C ARG A 94 -11.70 -3.90 -2.38
N ALA A 95 -12.55 -4.40 -3.27
CA ALA A 95 -13.97 -4.10 -3.28
C ALA A 95 -14.54 -4.26 -1.87
N ARG A 96 -14.73 -3.14 -1.16
CA ARG A 96 -15.76 -3.08 -0.15
C ARG A 96 -17.03 -3.23 -0.97
N THR A 97 -17.58 -4.45 -0.99
CA THR A 97 -18.96 -4.65 -1.36
C THR A 97 -19.75 -3.75 -0.44
N ARG A 98 -20.02 -2.53 -0.91
CA ARG A 98 -21.00 -1.63 -0.33
C ARG A 98 -22.30 -2.38 -0.56
N THR A 99 -22.65 -3.27 0.37
CA THR A 99 -24.02 -3.70 0.54
C THR A 99 -24.81 -2.42 0.72
N ARG A 100 -25.43 -2.01 -0.38
CA ARG A 100 -26.40 -0.95 -0.45
C ARG A 100 -27.51 -1.40 0.49
N ARG A 101 -27.43 -1.01 1.76
CA ARG A 101 -28.57 -1.09 2.66
C ARG A 101 -29.59 -0.10 2.12
N THR A 102 -30.45 -0.60 1.25
CA THR A 102 -31.75 -0.03 0.96
C THR A 102 -32.57 -0.17 2.24
N SER A 103 -32.65 0.91 3.02
CA SER A 103 -33.68 1.06 4.02
C SER A 103 -34.65 2.12 3.50
N ASN A 104 -35.72 1.64 2.88
CA ASN A 104 -36.92 2.42 2.68
C ASN A 104 -37.49 2.76 4.05
N GLN A 105 -37.59 4.05 4.39
CA GLN A 105 -38.65 4.65 5.22
C GLN A 105 -38.70 6.11 4.76
N GLU A 106 -39.56 6.42 3.79
CA GLU A 106 -40.98 6.75 3.97
C GLU A 106 -41.18 8.06 4.74
N SER A 107 -41.84 8.96 4.03
CA SER A 107 -42.36 10.28 4.37
C SER A 107 -42.78 10.50 5.82
N SER A 108 -42.43 11.67 6.38
CA SER A 108 -43.40 12.70 6.82
C SER A 108 -42.68 13.95 7.37
N SER A 109 -42.96 15.11 6.78
CA SER A 109 -43.04 16.41 7.46
C SER A 109 -44.54 16.76 7.56
N PRO A 110 -45.06 17.55 8.51
CA PRO A 110 -44.46 18.80 9.03
C PRO A 110 -44.73 19.16 10.52
N GLY A 111 -44.08 20.25 10.97
CA GLY A 111 -44.65 21.20 11.94
C GLY A 111 -44.25 21.06 13.41
N PHE A 112 -43.53 22.05 13.94
CA PHE A 112 -43.89 22.73 15.19
C PHE A 112 -43.15 24.07 15.30
N ASP A 113 -43.92 25.08 15.70
CA ASP A 113 -43.63 26.49 15.77
C ASP A 113 -42.68 26.90 16.92
N ASP A 114 -42.20 28.13 16.80
CA ASP A 114 -41.81 29.07 17.87
C ASP A 114 -41.11 28.56 19.13
N MET A 115 -39.83 28.96 19.30
CA MET A 115 -39.34 29.35 20.62
C MET A 115 -38.27 30.44 20.50
N GLN A 116 -38.71 31.68 20.68
CA GLN A 116 -37.87 32.85 20.92
C GLN A 116 -37.16 32.74 22.28
N SER A 117 -36.09 33.55 22.44
CA SER A 117 -35.52 34.05 23.71
C SER A 117 -34.16 33.50 24.11
N THR A 118 -33.10 34.26 23.80
CA THR A 118 -32.01 34.50 24.75
C THR A 118 -31.55 35.97 24.72
N LYS A 119 -32.08 36.70 25.70
CA LYS A 119 -31.51 37.80 26.50
C LYS A 119 -30.01 38.11 26.30
N GLY A 120 -29.73 39.33 25.80
CA GLY A 120 -29.10 40.46 26.50
C GLY A 120 -27.70 40.38 27.15
N LEU A 121 -27.01 41.54 27.08
CA LEU A 121 -25.83 42.03 27.85
C LEU A 121 -24.44 41.60 27.31
N LEU A 122 -23.41 42.43 27.04
CA LEU A 122 -22.89 43.77 27.47
C LEU A 122 -21.90 44.32 26.37
N PRO A 123 -21.03 45.35 26.58
CA PRO A 123 -21.30 46.80 26.66
C PRO A 123 -20.33 47.68 25.81
N SER A 124 -20.52 49.00 25.93
CA SER A 124 -19.51 50.09 25.92
C SER A 124 -19.03 50.76 24.61
N VAL A 125 -19.42 52.03 24.48
CA VAL A 125 -18.60 53.27 24.29
C VAL A 125 -17.48 53.25 23.25
N ILE A 126 -17.51 54.24 22.33
CA ILE A 126 -16.48 55.27 22.06
C ILE A 126 -16.90 56.05 20.79
N GLY A 127 -16.95 57.38 20.85
CA GLY A 127 -16.97 58.26 19.68
C GLY A 127 -18.03 59.35 19.72
#